data_AF-A0A7J8AWP3-F1
#
_entry.id   AF-A0A7J8AWP3-F1
#
_cell.length_a   1.000
_cell.length_b   1.000
_cell.length_c   1.000
_cell.angle_alpha   90.00
_cell.angle_beta   90.00
_cell.angle_gamma   90.00
#
_symmetry.space_group_name_H-M   'P 1'
#
loop_
_entity.id
_entity.type
_entity.pdbx_description
1 polymer ?
#
loop_
_entity_poly.entity_id
_entity_poly.type
_entity_poly.pdbx_seq_one_letter_code
_entity_poly.pdbx_strand_id
1 'polypeptide(L)'
;MLPTFAFAHRDHDVQDETYRLSAETLRQVNQLLARYKGTHNFHNFTSQKWPWEPSAQRYILDMFCEAPFERDSMEFAVIKVKGQSFMTHQIRKMVGLVVAIVKGYAPEDVLERSWGEAKVDVPKAPGLGLVLERVHFERYNRRYGNDGLHEPLDWVQEEAEVTAFKEQHIYPTIVNTERHERSMAQWLSTLPMHDFSATAQAAASSGAKVPSPQEGDGHSD
;
A
#
# COMPACT_ATOMS: atom_id res chain seq x y z
N MET A 1 3.02 7.94 7.99
CA MET A 1 2.12 8.76 8.82
C MET A 1 1.15 9.48 7.91
N LEU A 2 -0.14 9.54 8.24
CA LEU A 2 -1.14 10.27 7.46
C LEU A 2 -2.27 10.78 8.37
N PRO A 3 -2.96 11.88 8.00
CA PRO A 3 -4.19 12.29 8.66
C PRO A 3 -5.28 11.22 8.52
N THR A 4 -6.05 10.98 9.58
CA THR A 4 -7.03 9.87 9.60
C THR A 4 -8.26 10.10 8.74
N PHE A 5 -8.59 11.35 8.38
CA PHE A 5 -9.66 11.65 7.41
C PHE A 5 -9.42 11.03 6.02
N ALA A 6 -8.20 10.55 5.75
CA ALA A 6 -7.92 9.67 4.61
C ALA A 6 -8.68 8.34 4.65
N PHE A 7 -9.24 7.95 5.80
CA PHE A 7 -10.08 6.77 5.97
C PHE A 7 -11.56 7.10 6.22
N ALA A 8 -11.94 8.38 6.20
CA ALA A 8 -13.35 8.78 6.34
C ALA A 8 -14.14 8.34 5.11
N HIS A 9 -15.19 7.53 5.28
CA HIS A 9 -16.06 7.10 4.19
C HIS A 9 -16.76 8.32 3.57
N ARG A 10 -16.70 8.47 2.25
CA ARG A 10 -17.12 9.72 1.57
C ARG A 10 -18.59 10.08 1.79
N ASP A 11 -19.46 9.08 1.97
CA ASP A 11 -20.91 9.26 2.05
C ASP A 11 -21.43 9.33 3.49
N HIS A 12 -20.66 8.88 4.48
CA HIS A 12 -21.14 8.68 5.87
C HIS A 12 -20.39 9.51 6.90
N ASP A 13 -19.14 9.89 6.61
CA ASP A 13 -18.27 10.56 7.58
C ASP A 13 -17.97 12.01 7.19
N VAL A 14 -17.60 12.82 8.17
CA VAL A 14 -17.04 14.15 7.94
C VAL A 14 -15.68 14.03 7.22
N GLN A 15 -15.43 14.89 6.23
CA GLN A 15 -14.27 14.77 5.32
C GLN A 15 -13.12 15.74 5.67
N ASP A 16 -13.19 16.38 6.83
CA ASP A 16 -12.21 17.36 7.30
C ASP A 16 -11.44 16.88 8.54
N GLU A 17 -10.63 17.75 9.12
CA GLU A 17 -9.77 17.48 10.28
C GLU A 17 -10.53 17.18 11.59
N THR A 18 -11.84 17.37 11.63
CA THR A 18 -12.68 16.99 12.78
C THR A 18 -13.00 15.50 12.81
N TYR A 19 -12.74 14.78 11.71
CA TYR A 19 -12.91 13.32 11.66
C TYR A 19 -12.06 12.61 12.74
N ARG A 20 -12.61 11.54 13.31
CA ARG A 20 -11.90 10.65 14.23
C ARG A 20 -12.07 9.21 13.80
N LEU A 21 -10.97 8.47 13.73
CA LEU A 21 -10.92 7.12 13.21
C LEU A 21 -11.60 6.16 14.18
N SER A 22 -12.71 5.57 13.74
CA SER A 22 -13.39 4.54 14.52
C SER A 22 -12.56 3.25 14.59
N ALA A 23 -12.75 2.47 15.67
CA ALA A 23 -12.14 1.14 15.80
C ALA A 23 -12.63 0.14 14.73
N GLU A 24 -13.82 0.37 14.15
CA GLU A 24 -14.33 -0.43 13.04
C GLU A 24 -13.58 -0.14 11.75
N THR A 25 -13.45 1.13 11.39
CA THR A 25 -12.69 1.56 10.20
C THR A 25 -11.22 1.15 10.34
N LEU A 26 -10.60 1.30 11.51
CA LEU A 26 -9.22 0.84 11.73
C LEU A 26 -9.06 -0.68 11.56
N ARG A 27 -10.06 -1.48 11.98
CA ARG A 27 -10.06 -2.93 11.73
C ARG A 27 -10.17 -3.23 10.24
N GLN A 28 -11.05 -2.54 9.51
CA GLN A 28 -11.17 -2.70 8.06
C GLN A 28 -9.85 -2.36 7.35
N VAL A 29 -9.23 -1.22 7.70
CA VAL A 29 -7.92 -0.81 7.19
C VAL A 29 -6.89 -1.93 7.42
N ASN A 30 -6.80 -2.46 8.65
CA ASN A 30 -5.85 -3.52 8.98
C ASN A 30 -6.14 -4.84 8.26
N GLN A 31 -7.41 -5.19 8.04
CA GLN A 31 -7.80 -6.36 7.24
C GLN A 31 -7.33 -6.23 5.79
N LEU A 32 -7.49 -5.05 5.17
CA LEU A 32 -7.03 -4.78 3.80
C LEU A 32 -5.51 -4.79 3.71
N LEU A 33 -4.81 -4.12 4.64
CA LEU A 33 -3.35 -4.08 4.68
C LEU A 33 -2.74 -5.48 4.84
N ALA A 34 -3.36 -6.34 5.65
CA ALA A 34 -2.91 -7.71 5.84
C ALA A 34 -2.94 -8.55 4.55
N ARG A 35 -3.80 -8.22 3.58
CA ARG A 35 -3.87 -8.93 2.29
C ARG A 35 -2.63 -8.71 1.42
N TYR A 36 -1.82 -7.68 1.71
CA TYR A 36 -0.54 -7.47 1.03
C TYR A 36 0.56 -8.43 1.48
N LYS A 37 0.41 -9.10 2.63
CA LYS A 37 1.42 -10.01 3.17
C LYS A 37 1.63 -11.20 2.24
N GLY A 38 2.87 -11.67 2.16
CA GLY A 38 3.26 -12.75 1.25
C GLY A 38 3.88 -12.24 -0.04
N THR A 39 3.99 -13.14 -1.02
CA THR A 39 4.56 -12.86 -2.34
C THR A 39 3.44 -12.61 -3.33
N HIS A 40 3.41 -11.43 -3.94
CA HIS A 40 2.41 -11.05 -4.96
C HIS A 40 3.06 -10.38 -6.15
N ASN A 41 2.30 -10.29 -7.25
CA ASN A 41 2.69 -9.56 -8.44
C ASN A 41 2.34 -8.07 -8.33
N PHE A 42 3.33 -7.23 -8.02
CA PHE A 42 3.10 -5.80 -7.79
C PHE A 42 3.20 -4.93 -9.06
N HIS A 43 3.01 -5.48 -10.26
CA HIS A 43 3.16 -4.72 -11.52
C HIS A 43 2.23 -3.48 -11.60
N ASN A 44 1.01 -3.57 -11.07
CA ASN A 44 0.07 -2.44 -10.98
C ASN A 44 0.49 -1.38 -9.94
N PHE A 45 1.35 -1.76 -9.00
CA PHE A 45 1.84 -0.90 -7.91
C PHE A 45 3.12 -0.15 -8.27
N THR A 46 3.57 -0.20 -9.52
CA THR A 46 4.70 0.59 -10.01
C THR A 46 4.35 1.22 -11.36
N SER A 47 5.30 1.92 -11.97
CA SER A 47 5.23 2.38 -13.36
C SER A 47 6.13 1.49 -14.24
N GLN A 48 5.80 1.40 -15.54
CA GLN A 48 6.63 0.72 -16.55
C GLN A 48 6.98 -0.73 -16.19
N LYS A 49 5.98 -1.48 -15.72
CA LYS A 49 6.11 -2.89 -15.34
C LYS A 49 5.00 -3.72 -15.94
N TRP A 50 5.36 -4.82 -16.58
CA TRP A 50 4.43 -5.77 -17.16
C TRP A 50 4.11 -6.90 -16.18
N PRO A 51 2.91 -7.51 -16.29
CA PRO A 51 2.49 -8.57 -15.37
C PRO A 51 3.34 -9.84 -15.48
N TRP A 52 3.89 -10.18 -16.64
CA TRP A 52 4.72 -11.39 -16.80
C TRP A 52 6.18 -11.20 -16.35
N GLU A 53 6.59 -10.00 -15.93
CA GLU A 53 7.97 -9.77 -15.48
C GLU A 53 8.20 -10.39 -14.09
N PRO A 54 9.13 -11.35 -13.92
CA PRO A 54 9.41 -11.95 -12.62
C PRO A 54 9.87 -10.92 -11.59
N SER A 55 10.54 -9.85 -12.06
CA SER A 55 10.98 -8.74 -11.23
C SER A 55 9.85 -7.80 -10.80
N ALA A 56 8.58 -8.10 -11.07
CA ALA A 56 7.41 -7.49 -10.43
C ALA A 56 6.97 -8.22 -9.14
N GLN A 57 7.44 -9.46 -8.93
CA GLN A 57 7.15 -10.23 -7.71
C GLN A 57 7.86 -9.62 -6.51
N ARG A 58 7.12 -9.27 -5.47
CA ARG A 58 7.68 -8.73 -4.22
C ARG A 58 7.08 -9.45 -3.03
N TYR A 59 7.88 -9.52 -1.97
CA TYR A 59 7.51 -10.16 -0.73
C TYR A 59 7.35 -9.13 0.39
N ILE A 60 6.14 -9.03 0.91
CA ILE A 60 5.80 -8.22 2.08
C ILE A 60 5.75 -9.15 3.29
N LEU A 61 6.57 -8.85 4.30
CA LEU A 61 6.60 -9.59 5.55
C LEU A 61 5.39 -9.22 6.40
N ASP A 62 5.14 -7.92 6.54
CA ASP A 62 4.07 -7.40 7.37
C ASP A 62 3.63 -6.00 6.91
N MET A 63 2.35 -5.68 7.12
CA MET A 63 1.80 -4.35 6.89
C MET A 63 0.57 -4.14 7.75
N PHE A 64 0.56 -3.06 8.53
CA PHE A 64 -0.54 -2.74 9.46
C PHE A 64 -0.58 -1.23 9.77
N CYS A 65 -1.69 -0.78 10.32
CA CYS A 65 -1.92 0.58 10.79
C CYS A 65 -2.05 0.59 12.33
N GLU A 66 -1.26 1.42 12.98
CA GLU A 66 -1.29 1.64 14.43
C GLU A 66 -2.53 2.42 14.86
N ALA A 67 -2.80 2.42 16.17
CA ALA A 67 -3.86 3.24 16.74
C ALA A 67 -3.64 4.73 16.43
N PRO A 68 -4.72 5.50 16.20
CA PRO A 68 -4.59 6.92 15.92
C PRO A 68 -4.09 7.69 17.15
N PHE A 69 -3.49 8.85 16.90
CA PHE A 69 -3.10 9.79 17.92
C PHE A 69 -3.33 11.23 17.44
N GLU A 70 -3.58 12.13 18.38
CA GLU A 70 -3.79 13.54 18.08
C GLU A 70 -2.48 14.34 18.19
N ARG A 71 -2.26 15.25 17.24
CA ARG A 71 -1.23 16.29 17.28
C ARG A 71 -1.85 17.58 16.76
N ASP A 72 -1.76 18.65 17.53
CA ASP A 72 -2.23 19.99 17.12
C ASP A 72 -3.69 20.02 16.62
N SER A 73 -4.59 19.32 17.32
CA SER A 73 -6.03 19.18 17.01
C SER A 73 -6.39 18.35 15.76
N MET A 74 -5.39 17.81 15.06
CA MET A 74 -5.56 16.87 13.96
C MET A 74 -5.23 15.45 14.41
N GLU A 75 -6.00 14.48 13.95
CA GLU A 75 -5.75 13.06 14.24
C GLU A 75 -4.94 12.42 13.11
N PHE A 76 -3.90 11.67 13.48
CA PHE A 76 -3.01 10.96 12.57
C PHE A 76 -2.94 9.48 12.93
N ALA A 77 -2.60 8.66 11.93
CA ALA A 77 -2.22 7.28 12.13
C ALA A 77 -0.91 6.95 11.39
N VAL A 78 -0.25 5.88 11.82
CA VAL A 78 0.98 5.38 11.21
C VAL A 78 0.72 4.01 10.59
N ILE A 79 0.92 3.91 9.27
CA ILE A 79 1.00 2.62 8.58
C ILE A 79 2.46 2.19 8.58
N LYS A 80 2.74 1.00 9.09
CA LYS A 80 4.04 0.34 9.04
C LYS A 80 4.01 -0.76 7.99
N VAL A 81 5.07 -0.85 7.20
CA VAL A 81 5.25 -1.91 6.19
C VAL A 81 6.69 -2.42 6.24
N LYS A 82 6.84 -3.74 6.32
CA LYS A 82 8.13 -4.43 6.22
C LYS A 82 8.11 -5.33 5.00
N GLY A 83 9.05 -5.13 4.09
CA GLY A 83 9.19 -5.90 2.85
C GLY A 83 10.64 -6.24 2.58
N GLN A 84 10.89 -7.24 1.73
CA GLN A 84 12.26 -7.59 1.32
C GLN A 84 12.87 -6.53 0.39
N SER A 85 12.04 -5.97 -0.50
CA SER A 85 12.41 -4.90 -1.43
C SER A 85 11.14 -4.20 -1.89
N PHE A 86 11.30 -2.97 -2.38
CA PHE A 86 10.18 -2.17 -2.91
C PHE A 86 10.55 -1.60 -4.27
N MET A 87 9.58 -1.61 -5.20
CA MET A 87 9.67 -0.89 -6.46
C MET A 87 9.33 0.59 -6.27
N THR A 88 9.71 1.41 -7.25
CA THR A 88 9.33 2.82 -7.32
C THR A 88 7.82 2.98 -7.14
N HIS A 89 7.42 3.84 -6.21
CA HIS A 89 6.03 4.14 -5.86
C HIS A 89 5.21 3.01 -5.22
N GLN A 90 5.76 1.81 -5.03
CA GLN A 90 5.02 0.64 -4.54
C GLN A 90 4.24 0.91 -3.25
N ILE A 91 4.94 1.39 -2.20
CA ILE A 91 4.31 1.67 -0.90
C ILE A 91 3.20 2.72 -1.04
N ARG A 92 3.46 3.79 -1.80
CA ARG A 92 2.50 4.88 -2.03
C ARG A 92 1.24 4.40 -2.76
N LYS A 93 1.39 3.48 -3.71
CA LYS A 93 0.27 2.85 -4.42
C LYS A 93 -0.48 1.83 -3.55
N MET A 94 0.21 1.06 -2.72
CA MET A 94 -0.42 0.15 -1.76
C MET A 94 -1.31 0.92 -0.78
N VAL A 95 -0.79 1.98 -0.18
CA VAL A 95 -1.56 2.85 0.71
C VAL A 95 -2.69 3.55 -0.05
N GLY A 96 -2.43 4.05 -1.26
CA GLY A 96 -3.43 4.73 -2.08
C GLY A 96 -4.63 3.85 -2.44
N LEU A 97 -4.41 2.57 -2.76
CA LEU A 97 -5.50 1.64 -3.05
C LEU A 97 -6.37 1.37 -1.82
N VAL A 98 -5.76 1.14 -0.65
CA VAL A 98 -6.50 0.93 0.60
C VAL A 98 -7.33 2.16 0.95
N VAL A 99 -6.76 3.36 0.80
CA VAL A 99 -7.50 4.62 1.00
C VAL A 99 -8.70 4.71 0.04
N ALA A 100 -8.51 4.41 -1.25
CA ALA A 100 -9.60 4.45 -2.22
C ALA A 100 -10.74 3.47 -1.87
N ILE A 101 -10.40 2.27 -1.39
CA ILE A 101 -11.37 1.26 -0.94
C ILE A 101 -12.13 1.76 0.29
N VAL A 102 -11.42 2.15 1.35
CA VAL A 102 -12.03 2.53 2.64
C VAL A 102 -12.89 3.79 2.50
N LYS A 103 -12.50 4.74 1.62
CA LYS A 103 -13.31 5.93 1.33
C LYS A 103 -14.53 5.66 0.44
N GLY A 104 -14.67 4.45 -0.10
CA GLY A 104 -15.81 4.05 -0.95
C GLY A 104 -15.65 4.39 -2.43
N TYR A 105 -14.45 4.73 -2.91
CA TYR A 105 -14.19 4.98 -4.34
C TYR A 105 -13.97 3.70 -5.14
N ALA A 106 -13.50 2.64 -4.48
CA ALA A 106 -13.25 1.35 -5.12
C ALA A 106 -13.89 0.21 -4.31
N PRO A 107 -14.41 -0.84 -4.97
CA PRO A 107 -14.84 -2.05 -4.29
C PRO A 107 -13.63 -2.80 -3.69
N GLU A 108 -13.82 -3.52 -2.57
CA GLU A 108 -12.72 -4.24 -1.91
C GLU A 108 -12.01 -5.25 -2.82
N ASP A 109 -12.76 -5.88 -3.74
CA ASP A 109 -12.26 -6.91 -4.67
C ASP A 109 -11.18 -6.40 -5.65
N VAL A 110 -11.05 -5.07 -5.79
CA VAL A 110 -10.03 -4.45 -6.64
C VAL A 110 -8.62 -4.80 -6.15
N LEU A 111 -8.45 -5.05 -4.85
CA LEU A 111 -7.17 -5.42 -4.27
C LEU A 111 -6.72 -6.78 -4.82
N GLU A 112 -7.58 -7.79 -4.78
CA GLU A 112 -7.29 -9.11 -5.33
C GLU A 112 -7.13 -9.07 -6.85
N ARG A 113 -7.99 -8.31 -7.55
CA ARG A 113 -7.87 -8.12 -9.01
C ARG A 113 -6.57 -7.47 -9.42
N SER A 114 -6.00 -6.60 -8.58
CA SER A 114 -4.75 -5.89 -8.88
C SER A 114 -3.52 -6.79 -9.01
N TRP A 115 -3.60 -8.04 -8.54
CA TRP A 115 -2.57 -9.07 -8.71
C TRP A 115 -2.60 -9.74 -10.08
N GLY A 116 -3.75 -9.72 -10.76
CA GLY A 116 -3.93 -10.31 -12.08
C GLY A 116 -3.25 -9.51 -13.19
N GLU A 117 -3.35 -10.01 -14.42
CA GLU A 117 -2.71 -9.39 -15.59
C GLU A 117 -3.34 -8.05 -16.00
N ALA A 118 -4.63 -7.86 -15.68
CA ALA A 118 -5.36 -6.66 -16.01
C ALA A 118 -4.73 -5.41 -15.36
N LYS A 119 -4.71 -4.31 -16.10
CA LYS A 119 -4.25 -3.02 -15.57
C LYS A 119 -5.30 -2.40 -14.67
N VAL A 120 -4.86 -2.03 -13.47
CA VAL A 120 -5.64 -1.25 -12.49
C VAL A 120 -5.00 0.12 -12.36
N ASP A 121 -5.79 1.18 -12.46
CA ASP A 121 -5.34 2.54 -12.20
C ASP A 121 -5.25 2.79 -10.68
N VAL A 122 -4.14 2.33 -10.08
CA VAL A 122 -3.92 2.43 -8.63
C VAL A 122 -3.50 3.85 -8.22
N PRO A 123 -4.25 4.53 -7.33
CA PRO A 123 -3.91 5.86 -6.84
C PRO A 123 -2.57 5.86 -6.13
N LYS A 124 -1.78 6.92 -6.36
CA LYS A 124 -0.47 7.08 -5.72
C LYS A 124 -0.55 8.15 -4.63
N ALA A 125 -0.58 7.72 -3.37
CA ALA A 125 -0.58 8.63 -2.21
C ALA A 125 0.60 9.63 -2.24
N PRO A 126 0.53 10.79 -1.55
CA PRO A 126 1.64 11.73 -1.45
C PRO A 126 2.89 11.12 -0.83
N GLY A 127 4.06 11.71 -1.12
CA GLY A 127 5.34 11.26 -0.55
C GLY A 127 5.60 11.77 0.87
N LEU A 128 4.91 12.85 1.28
CA LEU A 128 5.15 13.57 2.53
C LEU A 128 5.17 12.66 3.77
N GLY A 129 4.18 11.77 3.87
CA GLY A 129 4.02 10.86 5.02
C GLY A 129 4.89 9.61 5.00
N LEU A 130 5.73 9.40 3.97
CA LEU A 130 6.54 8.20 3.79
C LEU A 130 7.92 8.38 4.41
N VAL A 131 8.25 7.54 5.39
CA VAL A 131 9.52 7.58 6.12
C VAL A 131 10.18 6.21 6.05
N LEU A 132 11.47 6.16 5.71
CA LEU A 132 12.27 4.94 5.84
C LEU A 132 12.65 4.77 7.31
N GLU A 133 11.98 3.85 8.02
CA GLU A 133 12.20 3.66 9.46
C GLU A 133 13.44 2.82 9.76
N ARG A 134 13.66 1.70 9.03
CA ARG A 134 14.77 0.79 9.32
C ARG A 134 15.22 0.02 8.09
N VAL A 135 16.54 -0.17 7.98
CA VAL A 135 17.17 -1.15 7.08
C VAL A 135 17.55 -2.39 7.89
N HIS A 136 17.19 -3.55 7.37
CA HIS A 136 17.21 -4.82 8.09
C HIS A 136 18.39 -5.69 7.63
N PHE A 137 19.36 -5.91 8.52
CA PHE A 137 20.57 -6.72 8.28
C PHE A 137 20.51 -8.12 8.91
N GLU A 138 19.37 -8.54 9.47
CA GLU A 138 19.22 -9.81 10.19
C GLU A 138 19.58 -11.03 9.33
N ARG A 139 19.32 -10.97 8.00
CA ARG A 139 19.71 -12.03 7.08
C ARG A 139 21.22 -12.04 6.80
N TYR A 140 21.83 -10.86 6.71
CA TYR A 140 23.28 -10.72 6.57
C TYR A 140 23.99 -11.24 7.82
N ASN A 141 23.61 -10.75 9.01
CA ASN A 141 24.20 -11.16 10.29
C ASN A 141 24.11 -12.68 10.50
N ARG A 142 22.97 -13.28 10.17
CA ARG A 142 22.80 -14.74 10.29
C ARG A 142 23.68 -15.54 9.33
N ARG A 143 23.93 -15.02 8.13
CA ARG A 143 24.68 -15.74 7.08
C ARG A 143 26.20 -15.54 7.20
N TYR A 144 26.63 -14.34 7.58
CA TYR A 144 28.03 -13.92 7.51
C TYR A 144 28.59 -13.48 8.86
N GLY A 145 27.77 -13.03 9.81
CA GLY A 145 28.26 -12.46 11.06
C GLY A 145 29.02 -13.42 12.00
N ASN A 146 29.07 -14.72 11.67
CA ASN A 146 29.79 -15.75 12.42
C ASN A 146 30.81 -16.51 11.56
N ASP A 147 31.19 -15.98 10.39
CA ASP A 147 32.12 -16.67 9.47
C ASP A 147 33.61 -16.40 9.76
N GLY A 148 33.91 -15.58 10.77
CA GLY A 148 35.27 -15.21 11.18
C GLY A 148 35.93 -14.16 10.29
N LEU A 149 35.24 -13.65 9.27
CA LEU A 149 35.71 -12.63 8.34
C LEU A 149 34.87 -11.35 8.40
N HIS A 150 33.56 -11.47 8.59
CA HIS A 150 32.63 -10.35 8.59
C HIS A 150 32.08 -10.06 9.99
N GLU A 151 31.91 -8.77 10.29
CA GLU A 151 31.28 -8.32 11.54
C GLU A 151 29.76 -8.17 11.37
N PRO A 152 28.94 -8.60 12.35
CA PRO A 152 27.50 -8.29 12.38
C PRO A 152 27.25 -6.78 12.42
N LEU A 153 26.13 -6.36 11.81
CA LEU A 153 25.69 -4.96 11.84
C LEU A 153 24.36 -4.82 12.57
N ASP A 154 24.33 -4.01 13.62
CA ASP A 154 23.11 -3.59 14.31
C ASP A 154 23.25 -2.16 14.81
N TRP A 155 22.11 -1.56 15.17
CA TRP A 155 21.98 -0.16 15.57
C TRP A 155 21.22 -0.05 16.90
N VAL A 156 21.34 -1.06 17.76
CA VAL A 156 20.53 -1.16 18.98
C VAL A 156 20.86 0.00 19.95
N GLN A 157 22.11 0.46 19.94
CA GLN A 157 22.55 1.55 20.81
C GLN A 157 21.96 2.90 20.37
N GLU A 158 21.70 3.07 19.08
CA GLU A 158 21.21 4.31 18.46
C GLU A 158 19.67 4.39 18.40
N GLU A 159 18.93 3.35 18.79
CA GLU A 159 17.45 3.31 18.72
C GLU A 159 16.79 4.50 19.45
N ALA A 160 17.38 4.94 20.57
CA ALA A 160 16.91 6.11 21.31
C ALA A 160 17.09 7.42 20.52
N GLU A 161 18.24 7.60 19.87
CA GLU A 161 18.53 8.78 19.05
C GLU A 161 17.68 8.80 17.77
N VAL A 162 17.50 7.64 17.12
CA VAL A 162 16.62 7.49 15.96
C VAL A 162 15.17 7.85 16.33
N THR A 163 14.69 7.38 17.48
CA THR A 163 13.34 7.70 17.97
C THR A 163 13.21 9.19 18.28
N ALA A 164 14.19 9.78 18.98
CA ALA A 164 14.20 11.20 19.29
C ALA A 164 14.18 12.05 18.00
N PHE A 165 15.00 11.72 17.01
CA PHE A 165 15.04 12.43 15.74
C PHE A 165 13.71 12.37 14.98
N LYS A 166 13.07 11.18 14.97
CA LYS A 166 11.75 10.98 14.35
C LYS A 166 10.68 11.87 14.99
N GLU A 167 10.61 11.90 16.32
CA GLU A 167 9.63 12.70 17.07
C GLU A 167 9.92 14.20 17.04
N GLN A 168 11.19 14.62 16.99
CA GLN A 168 11.58 16.04 17.07
C GLN A 168 11.66 16.74 15.71
N HIS A 169 11.94 15.99 14.63
CA HIS A 169 12.18 16.60 13.31
C HIS A 169 11.27 16.04 12.22
N ILE A 170 11.08 14.72 12.14
CA ILE A 170 10.33 14.11 11.04
C ILE A 170 8.82 14.33 11.21
N TYR A 171 8.24 13.86 12.32
CA TYR A 171 6.81 13.97 12.57
C TYR A 171 6.32 15.43 12.62
N PRO A 172 7.01 16.38 13.30
CA PRO A 172 6.57 17.77 13.30
C PRO A 172 6.55 18.39 11.91
N THR A 173 7.52 18.04 11.04
CA THR A 173 7.51 18.51 9.65
C THR A 173 6.29 18.00 8.89
N ILE A 174 5.99 16.70 9.01
CA ILE A 174 4.82 16.09 8.36
C ILE A 174 3.52 16.73 8.85
N VAL A 175 3.36 16.87 10.17
CA VAL A 175 2.16 17.45 10.80
C VAL A 175 1.99 18.90 10.37
N ASN A 176 3.05 19.70 10.44
CA ASN A 176 3.00 21.11 10.05
C ASN A 176 2.66 21.29 8.57
N THR A 177 3.27 20.50 7.68
CA THR A 177 2.97 20.56 6.25
C THR A 177 1.52 20.12 5.96
N GLU A 178 1.02 19.06 6.59
CA GLU A 178 -0.39 18.67 6.43
C GLU A 178 -1.36 19.75 6.90
N ARG A 179 -1.04 20.43 8.02
CA ARG A 179 -1.86 21.51 8.57
C ARG A 179 -1.91 22.75 7.67
N HIS A 180 -0.76 23.18 7.14
CA HIS A 180 -0.66 24.44 6.41
C HIS A 180 -0.91 24.28 4.91
N GLU A 181 -0.42 23.19 4.32
CA GLU A 181 -0.50 22.95 2.88
C GLU A 181 -1.61 21.97 2.49
N ARG A 182 -2.17 21.22 3.45
CA ARG A 182 -3.30 20.31 3.23
C ARG A 182 -3.00 19.26 2.15
N SER A 183 -1.75 18.77 2.12
CA SER A 183 -1.22 17.82 1.11
C SER A 183 -2.13 16.60 0.92
N MET A 184 -2.53 15.92 2.00
CA MET A 184 -3.41 14.76 1.94
C MET A 184 -4.79 15.16 1.40
N ALA A 185 -5.38 16.25 1.87
CA ALA A 185 -6.70 16.69 1.42
C ALA A 185 -6.74 17.03 -0.08
N GLN A 186 -5.72 17.72 -0.59
CA GLN A 186 -5.58 18.01 -2.02
C GLN A 186 -5.51 16.72 -2.83
N TRP A 187 -4.71 15.74 -2.40
CA TRP A 187 -4.64 14.45 -3.08
C TRP A 187 -5.94 13.65 -2.99
N LEU A 188 -6.64 13.66 -1.85
CA LEU A 188 -7.93 12.98 -1.71
C LEU A 188 -8.98 13.50 -2.71
N SER A 189 -8.95 14.80 -3.05
CA SER A 189 -9.84 15.36 -4.08
C SER A 189 -9.59 14.81 -5.49
N THR A 190 -8.46 14.12 -5.73
CA THR A 190 -8.17 13.50 -7.03
C THR A 190 -8.70 12.07 -7.14
N LEU A 191 -9.11 11.44 -6.03
CA LEU A 191 -9.63 10.07 -6.04
C LEU A 191 -10.81 9.83 -6.99
N PRO A 192 -11.78 10.77 -7.16
CA PRO A 192 -12.87 10.59 -8.13
C PRO A 192 -12.41 10.47 -9.59
N MET A 193 -11.18 10.88 -9.93
CA MET A 193 -10.66 10.80 -11.30
C MET A 193 -10.17 9.40 -11.69
N HIS A 194 -10.03 8.49 -10.72
CA HIS A 194 -9.59 7.12 -10.98
C HIS A 194 -10.78 6.21 -11.36
N ASP A 195 -10.64 5.46 -12.45
CA ASP A 195 -11.67 4.53 -12.90
C ASP A 195 -11.38 3.10 -12.41
N PHE A 196 -12.10 2.69 -11.35
CA PHE A 196 -12.03 1.33 -10.80
C PHE A 196 -13.03 0.36 -11.46
N SER A 197 -13.90 0.87 -12.33
CA SER A 197 -15.01 0.13 -12.96
C SER A 197 -14.64 -0.46 -14.32
N ALA A 198 -13.88 0.27 -15.15
CA ALA A 198 -13.42 -0.24 -16.44
C ALA A 198 -12.57 -1.52 -16.32
N THR A 199 -11.76 -1.62 -15.26
CA THR A 199 -10.97 -2.82 -15.00
C THR A 199 -11.86 -4.01 -14.59
N ALA A 200 -13.02 -3.78 -13.99
CA ALA A 200 -13.96 -4.86 -13.62
C ALA A 200 -14.67 -5.44 -14.86
N GLN A 201 -15.06 -4.58 -15.81
CA GLN A 201 -15.74 -5.00 -17.03
C GLN A 201 -14.82 -5.76 -18.00
N ALA A 202 -13.55 -5.36 -18.11
CA ALA A 202 -12.57 -6.07 -18.94
C ALA A 202 -12.35 -7.52 -18.45
N ALA A 203 -12.22 -7.74 -17.13
CA ALA A 203 -12.04 -9.06 -16.55
C ALA A 203 -13.26 -9.98 -16.73
N ALA A 204 -14.48 -9.42 -16.69
CA ALA A 204 -15.71 -10.18 -16.94
C ALA A 204 -15.85 -10.60 -18.41
N SER A 205 -15.37 -9.77 -19.35
CA SER A 205 -15.43 -10.07 -20.78
C SER A 205 -14.44 -11.14 -21.25
N SER A 206 -13.29 -11.29 -20.59
CA SER A 206 -12.27 -12.30 -20.92
C SER A 206 -12.61 -13.73 -20.43
N GLY A 207 -13.64 -13.88 -19.59
CA GLY A 207 -14.12 -15.18 -19.10
C GLY A 207 -15.04 -15.93 -20.07
N ALA A 208 -15.42 -15.33 -21.20
CA ALA A 208 -16.39 -15.89 -22.13
C ALA A 208 -15.79 -16.12 -23.53
N LYS A 209 -15.06 -17.23 -23.69
CA LYS A 209 -15.05 -18.14 -24.87
C LYS A 209 -13.78 -18.99 -24.87
N VAL A 210 -13.94 -20.26 -24.51
CA VAL A 210 -13.11 -21.33 -25.07
C VAL A 210 -14.02 -22.05 -26.09
N PRO A 211 -13.72 -22.06 -27.39
CA PRO A 211 -14.39 -22.96 -28.31
C PRO A 211 -13.84 -24.37 -28.08
N SER A 212 -14.73 -25.33 -27.80
CA SER A 212 -14.41 -26.76 -27.75
C SER A 212 -13.82 -27.21 -29.11
N PRO A 213 -12.85 -28.14 -29.14
CA PRO A 213 -12.42 -28.74 -30.39
C PRO A 213 -13.56 -29.58 -30.95
N GLN A 214 -13.97 -29.32 -32.19
CA GLN A 214 -14.85 -30.23 -32.93
C GLN A 214 -14.06 -31.49 -33.28
N GLU A 215 -14.53 -32.63 -32.76
CA GLU A 215 -14.21 -33.95 -33.31
C GLU A 215 -14.76 -34.03 -34.74
N GLY A 216 -13.85 -34.20 -35.71
CA GLY A 216 -14.20 -34.51 -37.09
C GLY A 216 -13.94 -35.98 -37.36
N ASP A 217 -15.02 -36.76 -37.35
CA ASP A 217 -15.09 -38.14 -37.82
C ASP A 217 -14.58 -38.27 -39.27
N GLY A 218 -13.94 -39.41 -39.55
CA GLY A 218 -13.32 -39.72 -40.83
C GLY A 218 -14.31 -39.91 -41.98
N HIS A 219 -13.76 -39.88 -43.19
CA HIS A 219 -14.28 -40.65 -44.33
C HIS A 219 -13.12 -41.07 -45.24
N SER A 220 -13.24 -42.33 -45.64
CA SER A 220 -12.49 -43.12 -46.61
C SER A 220 -12.46 -42.47 -48.00
N ASP A 221 -11.30 -42.54 -48.67
CA ASP A 221 -11.06 -43.33 -49.89
C ASP A 221 -9.56 -43.36 -50.23
#